data_AF-A0A971L3S9-F1
#
_entry.id   AF-A0A971L3S9-F1
#
_cell.length_a   1.000
_cell.length_b   1.000
_cell.length_c   1.000
_cell.angle_alpha   90.00
_cell.angle_beta   90.00
_cell.angle_gamma   90.00
#
_symmetry.space_group_name_H-M   'P 1'
#
loop_
_entity.id
_entity.type
_entity.pdbx_description
1 polymer ?
#
loop_
_entity_poly.entity_id
_entity_poly.type
_entity_poly.pdbx_seq_one_letter_code
_entity_poly.pdbx_strand_id
1 'polypeptide(L)'
;SLNAEIKFATLAAHLWYLENKTPLQGQATGPLLGVSNGTAYYLLYNGILGDRRPAGGNVLTSKLLDELPEITSHENIVIYGESCRLGAARLEKAKITFKQIPYDVGML
;
A
#
# COMPACT_ATOMS: atom_id res chain seq x y z
N SER A 1 10.69 16.95 0.03
CA SER A 1 9.97 17.63 -1.08
C SER A 1 8.49 17.56 -0.81
N LEU A 2 7.84 18.71 -0.58
CA LEU A 2 6.41 18.84 -0.28
C LEU A 2 5.50 18.06 -1.26
N ASN A 3 5.95 17.94 -2.51
CA ASN A 3 5.23 17.31 -3.61
C ASN A 3 5.06 15.78 -3.45
N ALA A 4 5.99 15.10 -2.78
CA ALA A 4 5.88 13.64 -2.57
C ALA A 4 4.85 13.29 -1.50
N GLU A 5 4.78 14.10 -0.42
CA GLU A 5 3.78 13.93 0.64
C GLU A 5 2.37 14.19 0.13
N ILE A 6 2.18 15.23 -0.70
CA ILE A 6 0.90 15.50 -1.35
C ILE A 6 0.49 14.32 -2.25
N LYS A 7 1.42 13.81 -3.08
CA LYS A 7 1.15 12.65 -3.95
C LYS A 7 0.81 11.39 -3.15
N PHE A 8 1.51 11.13 -2.05
CA PHE A 8 1.23 10.00 -1.19
C PHE A 8 -0.15 10.11 -0.56
N ALA A 9 -0.47 11.26 0.06
CA ALA A 9 -1.77 11.47 0.71
C ALA A 9 -2.94 11.35 -0.28
N THR A 10 -2.82 11.93 -1.48
CA THR A 10 -3.84 11.80 -2.54
C THR A 10 -4.02 10.35 -2.97
N LEU A 11 -2.93 9.62 -3.20
CA LEU A 11 -2.99 8.22 -3.60
C LEU A 11 -3.59 7.35 -2.48
N ALA A 12 -3.19 7.57 -1.23
CA ALA A 12 -3.72 6.90 -0.05
C ALA A 12 -5.23 7.09 0.08
N ALA A 13 -5.72 8.33 -0.04
CA ALA A 13 -7.14 8.64 0.02
C ALA A 13 -7.92 7.99 -1.12
N HIS A 14 -7.38 8.01 -2.34
CA HIS A 14 -8.00 7.38 -3.51
C HIS A 14 -8.13 5.86 -3.34
N LEU A 15 -7.05 5.18 -2.93
CA LEU A 15 -7.05 3.74 -2.71
C LEU A 15 -7.97 3.33 -1.56
N TRP A 16 -7.99 4.11 -0.48
CA TRP A 16 -8.92 3.88 0.62
C TRP A 16 -10.37 3.96 0.16
N TYR A 17 -10.74 4.98 -0.62
CA TYR A 17 -12.09 5.12 -1.16
C TYR A 17 -12.42 4.00 -2.14
N LEU A 18 -11.47 3.56 -2.96
CA LEU A 18 -11.66 2.45 -3.89
C LEU A 18 -12.11 1.17 -3.17
N GLU A 19 -11.45 0.83 -2.05
CA GLU A 19 -11.71 -0.38 -1.27
C GLU A 19 -12.92 -0.25 -0.34
N ASN A 20 -13.03 0.88 0.36
CA ASN A 20 -13.94 1.02 1.49
C ASN A 20 -15.16 1.87 1.21
N LYS A 21 -15.22 2.54 0.03
CA LYS A 21 -16.29 3.47 -0.38
C LYS A 21 -16.59 4.58 0.65
N THR A 22 -15.60 4.90 1.46
CA THR A 22 -15.64 5.94 2.50
C THR A 22 -14.37 6.78 2.39
N PRO A 23 -14.39 8.06 2.83
CA PRO A 23 -13.18 8.86 2.89
C PRO A 23 -12.21 8.33 3.95
N LEU A 24 -10.92 8.46 3.67
CA LEU A 24 -9.88 8.20 4.67
C LEU A 24 -9.98 9.25 5.78
N GLN A 25 -9.98 8.82 7.04
CA GLN A 25 -10.01 9.74 8.17
C GLN A 25 -8.59 10.20 8.52
N GLY A 26 -8.40 11.53 8.62
CA GLY A 26 -7.09 12.12 8.87
C GLY A 26 -6.17 12.04 7.66
N GLN A 27 -4.87 12.22 7.91
CA GLN A 27 -3.84 12.16 6.86
C GLN A 27 -3.01 10.89 7.05
N ALA A 28 -2.85 10.10 5.99
CA ALA A 28 -1.93 8.97 6.01
C ALA A 28 -0.48 9.47 6.13
N THR A 29 0.19 9.11 7.21
CA THR A 29 1.59 9.49 7.49
C THR A 29 2.58 8.34 7.29
N GLY A 30 2.09 7.16 6.91
CA GLY A 30 2.89 5.96 6.76
C GLY A 30 2.22 4.91 5.89
N PRO A 31 2.83 3.72 5.76
CA PRO A 31 2.37 2.70 4.84
C PRO A 31 1.02 2.09 5.23
N LEU A 32 0.70 1.97 6.52
CA LEU A 32 -0.62 1.53 6.97
C LEU A 32 -1.63 2.68 6.82
N LEU A 33 -2.62 2.49 5.95
CA LEU A 33 -3.69 3.46 5.75
C LEU A 33 -4.79 3.32 6.80
N GLY A 34 -5.05 2.09 7.23
CA GLY A 34 -6.03 1.78 8.27
C GLY A 34 -6.60 0.38 8.12
N VAL A 35 -7.54 0.05 9.00
CA VAL A 35 -8.23 -1.24 9.03
C VAL A 35 -9.72 -1.02 8.84
N SER A 36 -10.35 -1.82 7.97
CA SER A 36 -11.78 -1.78 7.72
C SER A 36 -12.30 -3.20 7.46
N ASN A 37 -13.37 -3.59 8.15
CA ASN A 37 -13.97 -4.92 8.08
C ASN A 37 -12.94 -6.06 8.24
N GLY A 38 -12.03 -5.94 9.22
CA GLY A 38 -10.98 -6.94 9.49
C GLY A 38 -9.84 -6.98 8.47
N THR A 39 -9.83 -6.08 7.48
CA THR A 39 -8.79 -5.99 6.45
C THR A 39 -7.92 -4.76 6.67
N ALA A 40 -6.61 -4.95 6.76
CA ALA A 40 -5.63 -3.86 6.80
C ALA A 40 -5.17 -3.48 5.40
N TYR A 41 -5.10 -2.18 5.14
CA TYR A 41 -4.72 -1.63 3.83
C TYR A 41 -3.38 -0.91 3.93
N TYR A 42 -2.43 -1.30 3.08
CA TYR A 42 -1.10 -0.72 3.02
C TYR A 42 -0.81 -0.10 1.65
N LEU A 43 -0.01 0.97 1.64
CA LEU A 43 0.53 1.61 0.45
C LEU A 43 2.06 1.68 0.51
N LEU A 44 2.71 1.00 -0.45
CA LEU A 44 4.14 1.06 -0.70
C LEU A 44 4.42 2.11 -1.78
N TYR A 45 4.67 3.35 -1.36
CA TYR A 45 4.93 4.45 -2.29
C TYR A 45 5.99 5.44 -1.77
N ASN A 46 7.04 5.62 -2.56
CA ASN A 46 8.20 6.45 -2.28
C ASN A 46 8.13 7.86 -2.91
N GLY A 47 7.01 8.20 -3.57
CA GLY A 47 6.85 9.46 -4.30
C GLY A 47 7.19 9.39 -5.80
N ILE A 48 7.66 8.25 -6.30
CA ILE A 48 8.06 8.03 -7.70
C ILE A 48 7.25 6.87 -8.29
N LEU A 49 6.20 7.22 -9.03
CA LEU A 49 5.37 6.23 -9.74
C LEU A 49 6.19 5.51 -10.82
N GLY A 50 5.99 4.21 -10.97
CA GLY A 50 6.74 3.35 -11.88
C GLY A 50 8.12 2.92 -11.38
N ASP A 51 8.60 3.38 -10.22
CA ASP A 51 9.87 2.91 -9.66
C ASP A 51 9.74 1.47 -9.15
N ARG A 52 10.33 0.53 -9.89
CA ARG A 52 10.31 -0.91 -9.60
C ARG A 52 11.62 -1.45 -9.02
N ARG A 53 12.49 -0.57 -8.53
CA ARG A 53 13.72 -1.00 -7.84
C ARG A 53 13.36 -1.64 -6.50
N PRO A 54 13.87 -2.83 -6.16
CA PRO A 54 13.54 -3.49 -4.88
C PRO A 54 13.84 -2.65 -3.65
N ALA A 55 14.91 -1.84 -3.69
CA ALA A 55 15.28 -0.93 -2.61
C ALA A 55 14.52 0.41 -2.62
N GLY A 56 13.64 0.64 -3.61
CA GLY A 56 12.93 1.90 -3.79
C GLY A 56 11.76 2.09 -2.82
N GLY A 57 11.28 1.04 -2.15
CA GLY A 57 10.13 1.14 -1.23
C GLY A 57 8.75 1.00 -1.89
N ASN A 58 8.69 0.79 -3.21
CA ASN A 58 7.44 0.53 -3.94
C ASN A 58 7.23 -0.94 -4.28
N VAL A 59 8.24 -1.78 -4.03
CA VAL A 59 8.23 -3.20 -4.40
C VAL A 59 8.09 -4.04 -3.15
N LEU A 60 7.04 -4.85 -3.08
CA LEU A 60 6.84 -5.78 -1.98
C LEU A 60 7.92 -6.87 -2.02
N THR A 61 8.85 -6.80 -1.07
CA THR A 61 9.91 -7.78 -0.84
C THR A 61 9.74 -8.42 0.54
N SER A 62 10.46 -9.52 0.81
CA SER A 62 10.47 -10.15 2.13
C SER A 62 10.82 -9.14 3.23
N LYS A 63 11.92 -8.41 3.01
CA LYS A 63 12.45 -7.44 3.95
C LYS A 63 11.43 -6.33 4.23
N LEU A 64 10.87 -5.74 3.17
CA LEU A 64 9.90 -4.67 3.33
C LEU A 64 8.62 -5.14 4.01
N LEU A 65 8.17 -6.37 3.73
CA LEU A 65 7.02 -6.97 4.43
C LEU A 65 7.26 -7.04 5.93
N ASP A 66 8.44 -7.48 6.35
CA ASP A 66 8.80 -7.64 7.76
C ASP A 66 8.97 -6.28 8.49
N GLU A 67 9.16 -5.19 7.74
CA GLU A 67 9.25 -3.81 8.25
C GLU A 67 7.89 -3.10 8.33
N LEU A 68 6.81 -3.68 7.80
CA LEU A 68 5.49 -3.07 7.83
C LEU A 68 4.89 -3.07 9.24
N PRO A 69 4.32 -1.93 9.69
CA PRO A 69 3.72 -1.84 11.01
C PRO A 69 2.52 -2.78 11.12
N GLU A 70 2.43 -3.50 12.24
CA GLU A 70 1.29 -4.35 12.60
C GLU A 70 0.96 -5.48 11.59
N ILE A 71 1.90 -5.82 10.70
CA ILE A 71 1.64 -6.75 9.58
C ILE A 71 1.21 -8.16 10.01
N THR A 72 1.54 -8.58 11.23
CA THR A 72 1.14 -9.88 11.79
C THR A 72 -0.14 -9.83 12.63
N SER A 73 -0.72 -8.65 12.83
CA SER A 73 -1.85 -8.42 13.75
C SER A 73 -3.22 -8.44 13.06
N HIS A 74 -3.25 -8.60 11.74
CA HIS A 74 -4.47 -8.45 10.94
C HIS A 74 -4.92 -9.78 10.32
N GLU A 75 -6.24 -9.94 10.18
CA GLU A 75 -6.81 -11.16 9.62
C GLU A 75 -6.65 -11.22 8.10
N ASN A 76 -6.89 -10.10 7.41
CA ASN A 76 -6.70 -9.97 5.97
C ASN A 76 -5.87 -8.73 5.67
N ILE A 77 -5.04 -8.80 4.63
CA ILE A 77 -4.12 -7.72 4.29
C ILE A 77 -4.21 -7.43 2.80
N VAL A 78 -4.35 -6.16 2.45
CA VAL A 78 -4.23 -5.66 1.07
C VAL A 78 -3.04 -4.73 1.01
N ILE A 79 -2.08 -5.02 0.12
CA ILE A 79 -0.89 -4.19 -0.07
C ILE A 79 -0.87 -3.66 -1.51
N TYR A 80 -0.87 -2.34 -1.64
CA TYR A 80 -0.64 -1.64 -2.89
C TYR A 80 0.84 -1.34 -3.10
N GLY A 81 1.36 -1.59 -4.30
CA GLY A 81 2.72 -1.23 -4.70
C GLY A 81 2.93 -1.29 -6.21
N GLU A 82 4.15 -1.03 -6.68
CA GLU A 82 4.51 -1.10 -8.11
C GLU A 82 4.77 -2.51 -8.61
N SER A 83 5.30 -3.39 -7.75
CA SER A 83 5.47 -4.81 -8.07
C SER A 83 5.63 -5.66 -6.81
N CYS A 84 5.49 -6.98 -6.96
CA CYS A 84 5.65 -7.96 -5.89
C CYS A 84 6.75 -8.96 -6.24
N ARG A 85 7.63 -9.25 -5.27
CA ARG A 85 8.69 -10.26 -5.36
C ARG A 85 8.41 -11.51 -4.53
N LEU A 86 7.26 -11.57 -3.88
CA LEU A 86 6.83 -12.74 -3.11
C LEU A 86 6.06 -13.70 -4.01
N GLY A 87 6.31 -15.00 -3.83
CA GLY A 87 5.54 -16.04 -4.52
C GLY A 87 4.12 -16.18 -3.95
N ALA A 88 3.20 -16.71 -4.76
CA ALA A 88 1.78 -16.86 -4.41
C ALA A 88 1.56 -17.60 -3.08
N ALA A 89 2.26 -18.71 -2.85
CA ALA A 89 2.14 -19.49 -1.61
C ALA A 89 2.52 -18.69 -0.34
N ARG A 90 3.48 -17.76 -0.45
CA ARG A 90 3.85 -16.90 0.69
C ARG A 90 2.79 -15.84 0.95
N LEU A 91 2.22 -15.26 -0.11
CA LEU A 91 1.13 -14.29 0.01
C LEU A 91 -0.11 -14.93 0.63
N GLU A 92 -0.48 -16.12 0.16
CA GLU A 92 -1.62 -16.89 0.68
C GLU A 92 -1.43 -17.23 2.16
N LYS A 93 -0.26 -17.77 2.55
CA LYS A 93 0.05 -18.07 3.96
C LYS A 93 -0.04 -16.85 4.88
N ALA A 94 0.34 -15.68 4.38
CA ALA A 94 0.27 -14.42 5.11
C ALA A 94 -1.08 -13.71 4.97
N LYS A 95 -2.05 -14.29 4.23
CA LYS A 95 -3.36 -13.68 3.93
C LYS A 95 -3.23 -12.29 3.27
N ILE A 96 -2.23 -12.16 2.40
CA ILE A 96 -1.92 -10.92 1.68
C ILE A 96 -2.48 -11.00 0.26
N THR A 97 -3.26 -10.00 -0.10
CA THR A 97 -3.58 -9.67 -1.50
C THR A 97 -2.70 -8.52 -1.95
N PHE A 98 -1.84 -8.76 -2.95
CA PHE A 98 -1.07 -7.69 -3.57
C PHE A 98 -1.86 -7.06 -4.73
N LYS A 99 -1.91 -5.73 -4.78
CA LYS A 99 -2.53 -4.97 -5.88
C LYS A 99 -1.52 -3.95 -6.43
N GLN A 100 -1.55 -3.75 -7.74
CA GLN A 100 -0.71 -2.73 -8.35
C GLN A 100 -1.31 -1.34 -8.13
N ILE A 101 -0.45 -0.33 -7.93
CA ILE A 101 -0.89 1.07 -7.89
C ILE A 101 -1.51 1.42 -9.26
N PRO A 102 -2.75 1.97 -9.29
CA PRO A 102 -3.36 2.42 -10.53
C PRO A 102 -2.64 3.65 -11.08
N TYR A 103 -2.45 3.71 -12.40
CA TYR A 103 -1.78 4.83 -13.07
C TYR A 103 -2.74 5.99 -13.41
N ASP A 104 -4.06 5.78 -13.33
CA ASP A 104 -5.09 6.75 -13.72
C ASP A 104 -5.32 7.88 -12.68
N VAL A 105 -4.51 7.93 -11.62
CA VAL A 105 -4.62 8.93 -10.54
C VAL A 105 -4.17 10.33 -11.00
N GLY A 106 -3.70 10.46 -12.25
CA GLY A 106 -3.26 11.72 -12.86
C GLY A 106 -4.38 12.67 -13.35
N MET A 107 -5.66 12.38 -13.10
CA MET A 107 -6.80 13.26 -13.46
C MET A 107 -7.67 13.68 -12.26
N LEU A 108 -7.07 13.78 -11.07
CA LEU A 108 -7.71 14.43 -9.90
C LEU A 108 -6.95 15.70 -9.52
#